data_AF-A0A6L6XWV4-F1
#
_entry.id   AF-A0A6L6XWV4-F1
#
_cell.length_a   1.000
_cell.length_b   1.000
_cell.length_c   1.000
_cell.angle_alpha   90.00
_cell.angle_beta   90.00
_cell.angle_gamma   90.00
#
_symmetry.space_group_name_H-M   'P 1'
#
loop_
_entity.id
_entity.type
_entity.pdbx_description
1 polymer ?
#
loop_
_entity_poly.entity_id
_entity_poly.type
_entity_poly.pdbx_seq_one_letter_code
_entity_poly.pdbx_strand_id
1 'polypeptide(L)'
;MATPERRTATGTPAVPAAAQAAAGPVPVMGPFGWLLILSAGIGLILATWLLYGTGYDGMWAGYRDGVIATIVVLAAMALNTTLPKQPILALLGACGILLILFAVFLDNETVVFVSEIVAGVVLLAGVALYSSGRKS
;
A
#
# COMPACT_ATOMS: atom_id res chain seq x y z
N MET A 1 -31.36 -45.92 -53.61
CA MET A 1 -31.69 -44.57 -53.09
C MET A 1 -31.39 -44.59 -51.60
N ALA A 2 -30.39 -43.83 -51.16
CA ALA A 2 -30.03 -43.72 -49.75
C ALA A 2 -30.63 -42.41 -49.21
N THR A 3 -31.49 -42.53 -48.21
CA THR A 3 -32.08 -41.41 -47.47
C THR A 3 -31.00 -40.82 -46.55
N PRO A 4 -30.68 -39.52 -46.60
CA PRO A 4 -29.73 -38.95 -45.66
C PRO A 4 -30.41 -38.73 -44.30
N GLU A 5 -29.92 -39.41 -43.27
CA GLU A 5 -30.35 -39.16 -41.89
C GLU A 5 -29.90 -37.77 -41.42
N ARG A 6 -30.86 -36.99 -40.92
CA ARG A 6 -30.63 -35.69 -40.30
C ARG A 6 -30.00 -35.90 -38.91
N ARG A 7 -28.71 -35.57 -38.75
CA ARG A 7 -28.06 -35.46 -37.42
C ARG A 7 -28.78 -34.40 -36.58
N THR A 8 -29.61 -34.84 -35.63
CA THR A 8 -30.07 -34.02 -34.50
C THR A 8 -28.98 -33.97 -33.44
N ALA A 9 -28.16 -32.92 -33.48
CA ALA A 9 -27.53 -32.35 -32.31
C ALA A 9 -27.09 -30.92 -32.66
N THR A 10 -27.95 -29.94 -32.38
CA THR A 10 -27.56 -28.54 -32.24
C THR A 10 -26.69 -28.44 -30.99
N GLY A 11 -25.40 -28.78 -31.13
CA GLY A 11 -24.40 -28.38 -30.16
C GLY A 11 -24.31 -26.87 -30.22
N THR A 12 -24.97 -26.19 -29.28
CA THR A 12 -24.72 -24.78 -29.02
C THR A 12 -23.21 -24.59 -28.91
N PRO A 13 -22.57 -23.74 -29.70
CA PRO A 13 -21.15 -23.47 -29.54
C PRO A 13 -20.90 -23.08 -28.09
N ALA A 14 -19.96 -23.73 -27.42
CA ALA A 14 -19.54 -23.33 -26.09
C ALA A 14 -19.00 -21.89 -26.20
N VAL A 15 -19.79 -20.92 -25.75
CA VAL A 15 -19.35 -19.53 -25.66
C VAL A 15 -18.26 -19.52 -24.57
N PRO A 16 -17.01 -19.17 -24.88
CA PRO A 16 -15.99 -19.01 -23.86
C PRO A 16 -16.52 -18.02 -22.82
N ALA A 17 -16.50 -18.40 -21.54
CA ALA A 17 -16.84 -17.49 -20.47
C ALA A 17 -16.03 -16.21 -20.66
N ALA A 18 -16.71 -15.09 -20.88
CA ALA A 18 -16.06 -13.80 -21.08
C ALA A 18 -15.09 -13.58 -19.91
N ALA A 19 -13.84 -13.26 -20.22
CA ALA A 19 -12.85 -12.89 -19.22
C ALA A 19 -13.49 -11.84 -18.30
N GLN A 20 -13.47 -12.07 -17.00
CA GLN A 20 -14.02 -11.13 -16.02
C GLN A 20 -13.48 -9.74 -16.33
N ALA A 21 -14.39 -8.82 -16.66
CA ALA A 21 -14.03 -7.45 -16.95
C ALA A 21 -13.25 -6.93 -15.74
N ALA A 22 -12.00 -6.50 -15.96
CA ALA A 22 -11.19 -5.89 -14.93
C ALA A 22 -12.00 -4.76 -14.31
N ALA A 23 -12.27 -4.85 -13.00
CA ALA A 23 -13.00 -3.81 -12.29
C ALA A 23 -12.25 -2.50 -12.48
N GLY A 24 -12.91 -1.50 -13.07
CA GLY A 24 -12.32 -0.18 -13.26
C GLY A 24 -11.92 0.46 -11.92
N PRO A 25 -11.02 1.45 -11.94
CA PRO A 25 -10.57 2.11 -10.71
C PRO A 25 -11.75 2.68 -9.93
N VAL A 26 -11.91 2.22 -8.70
CA VAL A 26 -12.97 2.69 -7.81
C VAL A 26 -12.60 4.10 -7.34
N PRO A 27 -13.46 5.12 -7.54
CA PRO A 27 -13.10 6.54 -7.40
C PRO A 27 -12.67 6.95 -5.99
N VAL A 28 -12.97 6.13 -4.97
CA VAL A 28 -12.59 6.40 -3.57
C VAL A 28 -11.21 5.84 -3.18
N MET A 29 -10.63 4.93 -3.97
CA MET A 29 -9.38 4.25 -3.58
C MET A 29 -8.18 5.18 -3.54
N GLY A 30 -8.07 6.12 -4.48
CA GLY A 30 -7.03 7.14 -4.51
C GLY A 30 -7.03 8.01 -3.25
N PRO A 31 -8.12 8.75 -2.97
CA PRO A 31 -8.23 9.58 -1.78
C PRO A 31 -8.08 8.80 -0.47
N PHE A 32 -8.65 7.60 -0.39
CA PHE A 32 -8.53 6.76 0.81
C PHE A 32 -7.10 6.26 1.03
N GLY A 33 -6.43 5.78 -0.02
CA GLY A 33 -5.03 5.38 0.04
C GLY A 33 -4.12 6.54 0.47
N TRP A 34 -4.39 7.75 -0.03
CA TRP A 34 -3.68 8.97 0.39
C TRP A 34 -3.86 9.26 1.89
N LEU A 35 -5.09 9.16 2.41
CA LEU A 35 -5.36 9.36 3.84
C LEU A 35 -4.62 8.34 4.70
N LEU A 36 -4.54 7.08 4.27
CA LEU A 36 -3.78 6.05 4.98
C LEU A 36 -2.27 6.32 5.00
N ILE A 37 -1.71 6.77 3.88
CA ILE A 37 -0.30 7.16 3.80
C ILE A 37 -0.02 8.31 4.78
N LEU A 38 -0.86 9.33 4.76
CA LEU A 38 -0.69 10.51 5.61
C LEU A 38 -0.87 10.18 7.09
N SER A 39 -1.89 9.38 7.43
CA SER A 39 -2.13 8.97 8.81
C SER A 39 -1.04 8.06 9.35
N ALA A 40 -0.47 7.17 8.52
CA ALA A 40 0.69 6.37 8.90
C ALA A 40 1.91 7.25 9.22
N GLY A 41 2.20 8.25 8.39
CA GLY A 41 3.30 9.19 8.64
C GLY A 41 3.10 10.00 9.92
N ILE A 42 1.93 10.62 10.09
CA ILE A 42 1.62 11.39 11.31
C ILE A 42 1.62 10.50 12.55
N GLY A 43 1.01 9.31 12.46
CA GLY A 43 0.97 8.35 13.55
C GLY A 43 2.36 7.90 13.96
N LEU A 44 3.25 7.65 13.00
CA LEU A 44 4.65 7.30 13.29
C LEU A 44 5.40 8.46 13.96
N ILE A 45 5.22 9.71 13.50
CA ILE A 45 5.77 10.88 14.21
C ILE A 45 5.29 10.86 15.66
N LEU A 46 3.97 10.79 15.90
CA LEU A 46 3.43 10.81 17.26
C LEU A 46 3.95 9.64 18.11
N ALA A 47 4.13 8.46 17.53
CA ALA A 47 4.72 7.31 18.22
C ALA A 47 6.15 7.61 18.71
N THR A 48 7.00 8.22 17.87
CA THR A 48 8.38 8.57 18.25
C THR A 48 8.45 9.54 19.43
N TRP A 49 7.45 10.41 19.59
CA TRP A 49 7.41 11.39 20.69
C TRP A 49 6.75 10.85 21.96
N LEU A 50 5.74 10.01 21.82
CA LEU A 50 4.85 9.64 22.93
C LEU A 50 5.11 8.25 23.48
N LEU A 51 5.65 7.34 22.67
CA LEU A 51 5.70 5.92 22.99
C LEU A 51 7.14 5.40 23.12
N TYR A 52 8.10 6.01 22.44
CA TYR A 52 9.46 5.47 22.40
C TYR A 52 10.22 5.83 23.66
N GLY A 53 11.00 4.88 24.18
CA GLY A 53 11.79 5.08 25.39
C GLY A 53 12.90 6.13 25.19
N THR A 54 13.28 6.81 26.28
CA THR A 54 14.42 7.75 26.30
C THR A 54 15.78 7.05 26.47
N GLY A 55 15.78 5.71 26.56
CA GLY A 55 16.99 4.89 26.56
C GLY A 55 17.65 4.84 25.19
N TYR A 56 18.84 4.22 25.12
CA TYR A 56 19.64 4.14 23.90
C TYR A 56 18.85 3.61 22.70
N ASP A 57 18.18 2.46 22.85
CA ASP A 57 17.46 1.79 21.75
C ASP A 57 16.27 2.65 21.26
N GLY A 58 15.40 3.09 22.18
CA GLY A 58 14.24 3.93 21.85
C GLY A 58 14.60 5.28 21.24
N MET A 59 15.71 5.90 21.67
CA MET A 59 16.18 7.18 21.13
C MET A 59 16.66 7.04 19.67
N TRP A 60 17.45 6.01 19.36
CA TRP A 60 17.92 5.76 17.99
C TRP A 60 16.78 5.38 17.05
N ALA A 61 15.83 4.58 17.53
CA ALA A 61 14.60 4.30 16.80
C ALA A 61 13.81 5.59 16.53
N GLY A 62 13.67 6.45 17.53
CA GLY A 62 12.97 7.74 17.39
C GLY A 62 13.57 8.62 16.30
N TYR A 63 14.91 8.68 16.20
CA TYR A 63 15.57 9.44 15.14
C TYR A 63 15.32 8.85 13.75
N ARG A 64 15.51 7.53 13.56
CA ARG A 64 15.32 6.92 12.23
C ARG A 64 13.86 7.03 11.78
N ASP A 65 12.92 6.79 12.69
CA ASP A 65 11.50 6.76 12.40
C ASP A 65 10.96 8.17 12.19
N GLY A 66 11.47 9.15 12.94
CA GLY A 66 11.18 10.57 12.72
C GLY A 66 11.61 11.05 11.33
N VAL A 67 12.79 10.62 10.86
CA VAL A 67 13.26 10.91 9.50
C VAL A 67 12.35 10.26 8.46
N ILE A 68 12.05 8.96 8.60
CA ILE A 68 11.17 8.24 7.67
C ILE A 68 9.77 8.86 7.64
N ALA A 69 9.21 9.15 8.80
CA ALA A 69 7.86 9.71 8.92
C ALA A 69 7.78 11.10 8.28
N THR A 70 8.83 11.92 8.43
CA THR A 70 8.93 13.21 7.74
C THR A 70 8.95 13.03 6.22
N ILE A 71 9.74 12.08 5.70
CA ILE A 71 9.77 11.75 4.27
C ILE A 71 8.39 11.33 3.79
N VAL A 72 7.70 10.45 4.54
CA VAL A 72 6.35 9.97 4.22
C VAL A 72 5.36 11.12 4.14
N VAL A 73 5.34 12.03 5.11
CA VAL A 73 4.43 13.19 5.11
C VAL A 73 4.71 14.11 3.91
N LEU A 74 5.97 14.43 3.63
CA LEU A 74 6.34 15.25 2.48
C LEU A 74 5.97 14.59 1.14
N ALA A 75 6.23 13.28 1.02
CA ALA A 75 5.85 12.51 -0.15
C ALA A 75 4.33 12.42 -0.31
N ALA A 76 3.57 12.27 0.78
CA ALA A 76 2.11 12.31 0.77
C ALA A 76 1.59 13.68 0.28
N MET A 77 2.20 14.79 0.69
CA MET A 77 1.85 16.12 0.15
C MET A 77 2.21 16.23 -1.33
N ALA A 78 3.35 15.70 -1.75
CA ALA A 78 3.76 15.67 -3.15
C ALA A 78 2.82 14.83 -4.03
N LEU A 79 2.11 13.85 -3.46
CA LEU A 79 1.03 13.13 -4.17
C LEU A 79 -0.16 14.03 -4.54
N ASN A 80 -0.30 15.24 -3.99
CA ASN A 80 -1.32 16.21 -4.39
C ASN A 80 -0.83 17.31 -5.35
N THR A 81 0.43 17.27 -5.81
CA THR A 81 0.98 18.27 -6.74
C THR A 81 0.91 17.79 -8.21
N THR A 82 1.57 18.49 -9.14
CA THR A 82 1.71 18.06 -10.55
C THR A 82 2.93 17.17 -10.80
N LEU A 83 3.69 16.82 -9.76
CA LEU A 83 4.90 15.99 -9.87
C LEU A 83 4.60 14.54 -10.33
N PRO A 84 5.56 13.86 -10.98
CA PRO A 84 5.41 12.46 -11.36
C PRO A 84 5.18 11.58 -10.11
N LYS A 85 4.05 10.87 -10.08
CA LYS A 85 3.59 10.13 -8.89
C LYS A 85 4.32 8.81 -8.67
N GLN A 86 4.77 8.17 -9.75
CA GLN A 86 5.39 6.85 -9.71
C GLN A 86 6.66 6.80 -8.83
N PRO A 87 7.63 7.73 -8.94
CA PRO A 87 8.78 7.75 -8.03
C PRO A 87 8.38 8.03 -6.58
N ILE A 88 7.36 8.86 -6.36
CA ILE A 88 6.85 9.18 -5.02
C ILE A 88 6.24 7.92 -4.37
N LEU A 89 5.44 7.17 -5.13
CA LEU A 89 4.86 5.91 -4.66
C LEU A 89 5.92 4.84 -4.41
N ALA A 90 6.95 4.76 -5.25
CA ALA A 90 8.07 3.85 -5.04
C ALA A 90 8.83 4.18 -3.74
N LEU A 91 9.08 5.46 -3.47
CA LEU A 91 9.68 5.92 -2.22
C LEU A 91 8.82 5.58 -1.00
N LEU A 92 7.52 5.85 -1.06
CA LEU A 92 6.57 5.51 0.01
C LEU A 92 6.51 4.00 0.27
N GLY A 93 6.50 3.20 -0.80
CA GLY A 93 6.57 1.74 -0.70
C GLY A 93 7.88 1.26 -0.07
N ALA A 94 9.01 1.84 -0.47
CA ALA A 94 10.31 1.54 0.13
C ALA A 94 10.35 1.89 1.63
N CYS A 95 9.81 3.05 2.03
CA CYS A 95 9.68 3.42 3.44
C CYS A 95 8.84 2.39 4.22
N GLY A 96 7.71 1.93 3.67
CA GLY A 96 6.88 0.92 4.33
C GLY A 96 7.60 -0.42 4.50
N ILE A 97 8.36 -0.86 3.49
CA ILE A 97 9.18 -2.07 3.58
C ILE A 97 10.29 -1.90 4.62
N LEU A 98 10.99 -0.75 4.62
CA LEU A 98 12.07 -0.49 5.57
C LEU A 98 11.58 -0.53 7.02
N LEU A 99 10.43 0.07 7.32
CA LEU A 99 9.82 -0.01 8.66
C LEU A 99 9.56 -1.45 9.10
N ILE A 100 9.04 -2.29 8.20
CA ILE A 100 8.82 -3.71 8.52
C ILE A 100 10.15 -4.43 8.77
N LEU A 101 11.19 -4.13 7.98
CA LEU A 101 12.51 -4.74 8.15
C LEU A 101 13.17 -4.29 9.46
N PHE A 102 13.07 -3.01 9.82
CA PHE A 102 13.60 -2.50 11.09
C PHE A 102 12.90 -3.16 12.28
N ALA A 103 11.58 -3.31 12.22
CA ALA A 103 10.87 -3.94 13.31
C ALA A 103 11.35 -5.38 13.50
N VAL A 104 11.39 -6.16 12.42
CA VAL A 104 11.72 -7.59 12.49
C VAL A 104 13.17 -7.86 12.89
N PHE A 105 14.12 -7.01 12.45
CA PHE A 105 15.54 -7.32 12.54
C PHE A 105 16.36 -6.42 13.46
N LEU A 106 15.88 -5.22 13.80
CA LEU A 106 16.64 -4.21 14.52
C LEU A 106 16.11 -3.93 15.92
N ASP A 107 14.80 -4.05 16.14
CA ASP A 107 14.18 -3.59 17.39
C ASP A 107 14.04 -4.66 18.46
N ASN A 108 14.51 -4.31 19.66
CA ASN A 108 14.37 -5.14 20.86
C ASN A 108 13.23 -4.67 21.78
N GLU A 109 12.76 -3.42 21.58
CA GLU A 109 11.70 -2.83 22.38
C GLU A 109 10.34 -3.06 21.70
N THR A 110 9.43 -3.78 22.38
CA THR A 110 8.13 -4.17 21.84
C THR A 110 7.31 -3.00 21.30
N VAL A 111 7.41 -1.84 21.95
CA VAL A 111 6.63 -0.65 21.56
C VAL A 111 7.08 -0.11 20.21
N VAL A 112 8.39 -0.10 19.97
CA VAL A 112 8.98 0.31 18.70
C VAL A 112 8.61 -0.70 17.61
N PHE A 113 8.84 -1.99 17.89
CA PHE A 113 8.46 -3.10 17.00
C PHE A 113 7.01 -3.01 16.51
N VAL A 114 6.05 -2.86 17.43
CA VAL A 114 4.63 -2.78 17.06
C VAL A 114 4.34 -1.52 16.25
N SER A 115 4.89 -0.37 16.64
CA SER A 115 4.66 0.91 15.98
C SER A 115 5.13 0.89 14.53
N GLU A 116 6.32 0.35 14.28
CA GLU A 116 6.89 0.22 12.95
C GLU A 116 6.14 -0.77 12.06
N ILE A 117 5.75 -1.95 12.59
CA ILE A 117 4.95 -2.92 11.83
C ILE A 117 3.62 -2.30 11.41
N VAL A 118 2.91 -1.68 12.35
CA VAL A 118 1.60 -1.07 12.07
C VAL A 118 1.76 0.05 11.05
N ALA A 119 2.71 0.96 11.24
CA ALA A 119 2.97 2.05 10.32
C ALA A 119 3.35 1.54 8.92
N GLY A 120 4.26 0.55 8.85
CA GLY A 120 4.70 -0.07 7.60
C GLY A 120 3.56 -0.74 6.83
N VAL A 121 2.73 -1.53 7.51
CA VAL A 121 1.58 -2.20 6.89
C VAL A 121 0.54 -1.20 6.39
N VAL A 122 0.18 -0.20 7.22
CA VAL A 122 -0.79 0.83 6.83
C VAL A 122 -0.27 1.65 5.64
N LEU A 123 1.02 1.97 5.64
CA LEU A 123 1.67 2.70 4.56
C LEU A 123 1.64 1.90 3.25
N LEU A 124 1.99 0.61 3.28
CA LEU A 124 1.95 -0.26 2.10
C LEU A 124 0.53 -0.46 1.56
N ALA A 125 -0.45 -0.66 2.45
CA ALA A 125 -1.85 -0.72 2.08
C ALA A 125 -2.31 0.60 1.43
N GLY A 126 -1.92 1.74 2.00
CA GLY A 126 -2.20 3.07 1.45
C GLY A 126 -1.60 3.26 0.05
N VAL A 127 -0.34 2.84 -0.17
CA VAL A 127 0.31 2.87 -1.48
C VAL A 127 -0.42 1.98 -2.49
N ALA A 128 -0.78 0.76 -2.11
CA ALA A 128 -1.51 -0.17 -2.97
C ALA A 128 -2.87 0.42 -3.38
N LEU A 129 -3.65 0.92 -2.42
CA LEU A 129 -4.96 1.54 -2.66
C LEU A 129 -4.84 2.82 -3.51
N TYR A 130 -3.84 3.66 -3.25
CA TYR A 130 -3.62 4.86 -4.04
C TYR A 130 -3.27 4.51 -5.50
N SER A 131 -2.43 3.49 -5.69
CA SER A 131 -2.03 3.03 -7.02
C SER A 131 -3.19 2.42 -7.82
N SER A 132 -4.08 1.67 -7.17
CA SER A 132 -5.24 1.04 -7.83
C SER A 132 -6.36 2.02 -8.15
N GLY A 133 -6.45 3.13 -7.42
CA GLY A 133 -7.42 4.20 -7.68
C GLY A 133 -7.01 5.16 -8.80
N ARG A 134 -5.75 5.09 -9.25
CA ARG A 134 -5.23 5.99 -10.29
C ARG A 134 -5.67 5.50 -11.67
N LYS A 135 -6.34 6.38 -12.44
CA LYS A 135 -6.56 6.15 -13.87
C LYS A 135 -5.20 6.23 -14.58
N SER A 136 -4.79 5.14 -15.22
CA SER A 136 -3.58 5.08 -16.04
C SER A 136 -3.70 5.98 -17.28
#